data_AF-A0A7W8XHS5-F1
#
_entry.id   AF-A0A7W8XHS5-F1
#
_cell.length_a   1.000
_cell.length_b   1.000
_cell.length_c   1.000
_cell.angle_alpha   90.00
_cell.angle_beta   90.00
_cell.angle_gamma   90.00
#
_symmetry.space_group_name_H-M   'P 1'
#
loop_
_entity.id
_entity.type
_entity.pdbx_description
1 polymer ?
#
loop_
_entity_poly.entity_id
_entity_poly.type
_entity_poly.pdbx_seq_one_letter_code
_entity_poly.pdbx_strand_id
1 'polypeptide(L)'
;MSFKTIHASRGLEAAHVILLNADSRPGGFPSETVDDPLLILVSPDEEGFEYAGERRVMFLILSSSDITSFQSWASIRDLRVAPSFRHE
;
A
#
# COMPACT_ATOMS: atom_id res chain seq x y z
N MET A 1 12.17 -11.88 -11.89
CA MET A 1 11.32 -10.78 -11.40
C MET A 1 11.11 -11.02 -9.92
N SER A 2 11.46 -10.07 -9.05
CA SER A 2 11.34 -10.22 -7.59
C SER A 2 10.28 -9.27 -7.05
N PHE A 3 9.47 -9.76 -6.12
CA PHE A 3 8.49 -8.96 -5.39
C PHE A 3 8.96 -8.79 -3.95
N LYS A 4 8.73 -7.60 -3.39
CA LYS A 4 9.02 -7.26 -2.00
C LYS A 4 7.80 -6.58 -1.41
N THR A 5 7.53 -6.81 -0.13
CA THR A 5 6.58 -5.98 0.61
C THR A 5 7.13 -4.56 0.70
N ILE A 6 6.26 -3.57 0.89
CA ILE A 6 6.72 -2.17 1.01
C ILE A 6 7.69 -1.99 2.19
N HIS A 7 7.49 -2.71 3.30
CA HIS A 7 8.40 -2.69 4.44
C HIS A 7 9.76 -3.32 4.13
N ALA A 8 9.79 -4.42 3.36
CA ALA A 8 11.04 -5.04 2.92
C ALA A 8 11.81 -4.20 1.88
N SER A 9 11.14 -3.22 1.27
CA SER A 9 11.75 -2.26 0.35
C SER A 9 12.33 -1.03 1.05
N ARG A 10 12.13 -0.86 2.36
CA ARG A 10 12.62 0.30 3.10
C ARG A 10 14.15 0.40 2.98
N GLY A 11 14.62 1.58 2.56
CA GLY A 11 16.06 1.84 2.37
C GLY A 11 16.65 1.27 1.08
N LEU A 12 15.83 0.69 0.21
CA LEU A 12 16.22 0.32 -1.14
C LEU A 12 15.87 1.47 -2.11
N GLU A 13 16.70 1.63 -3.12
CA GLU A 13 16.47 2.54 -4.23
C GLU A 13 16.03 1.75 -5.47
N ALA A 14 15.14 2.35 -6.26
CA ALA A 14 14.71 1.78 -7.52
C ALA A 14 14.38 2.90 -8.51
N ALA A 15 14.74 2.71 -9.78
CA ALA A 15 14.35 3.67 -10.82
C ALA A 15 12.83 3.72 -10.99
N HIS A 16 12.15 2.57 -10.88
CA HIS A 16 10.70 2.47 -11.00
C HIS A 16 10.12 1.59 -9.90
N VAL A 17 9.02 2.05 -9.32
CA VAL A 17 8.23 1.29 -8.35
C VAL A 17 6.80 1.17 -8.85
N ILE A 18 6.27 -0.05 -8.76
CA ILE A 18 4.86 -0.37 -8.98
C ILE A 18 4.31 -0.83 -7.64
N LEU A 19 3.35 -0.09 -7.08
CA LEU A 19 2.67 -0.51 -5.87
C LEU A 19 1.42 -1.32 -6.22
N LEU A 20 1.38 -2.54 -5.70
CA LEU A 20 0.23 -3.44 -5.80
C LEU A 20 -0.59 -3.37 -4.51
N ASN A 21 -1.91 -3.55 -4.62
CA ASN A 21 -2.83 -3.58 -3.47
C ASN A 21 -2.73 -2.33 -2.58
N ALA A 22 -2.75 -1.15 -3.20
CA ALA A 22 -2.86 0.13 -2.49
C ALA A 22 -4.31 0.36 -1.98
N ASP A 23 -4.83 -0.60 -1.22
CA ASP A 23 -6.10 -0.55 -0.51
C ASP A 23 -5.97 -1.26 0.85
N SER A 24 -6.84 -0.93 1.80
CA SER A 24 -6.82 -1.48 3.17
C SER A 24 -7.33 -2.93 3.27
N ARG A 25 -7.07 -3.75 2.26
CA ARG A 25 -7.42 -5.18 2.30
C ARG A 25 -6.35 -5.97 3.07
N PRO A 26 -6.65 -7.19 3.52
CA PRO A 26 -5.62 -8.07 4.08
C PRO A 26 -4.43 -8.23 3.14
N GLY A 27 -3.23 -7.87 3.61
CA GLY A 27 -2.00 -7.87 2.81
C GLY A 27 -1.86 -6.70 1.83
N GLY A 28 -2.73 -5.69 1.93
CA GLY A 28 -2.63 -4.43 1.20
C GLY A 28 -1.84 -3.37 1.97
N PHE A 29 -1.89 -2.14 1.46
CA PHE A 29 -1.27 -0.98 2.07
C PHE A 29 -2.27 0.20 2.12
N PRO A 30 -2.46 0.87 3.28
CA PRO A 30 -1.76 0.67 4.56
C PRO A 30 -2.02 -0.70 5.19
N SER A 31 -1.04 -1.23 5.94
CA SER A 31 -1.19 -2.50 6.63
C SER A 31 -1.92 -2.27 7.96
N GLU A 32 -3.05 -2.94 8.16
CA GLU A 32 -3.78 -2.94 9.45
C GLU A 32 -3.33 -4.09 10.37
N THR A 33 -2.20 -4.72 10.06
CA THR A 33 -1.64 -5.80 10.90
C THR A 33 -1.20 -5.21 12.24
N VAL A 34 -1.71 -5.78 13.33
CA VAL A 34 -1.36 -5.37 14.69
C VAL A 34 0.07 -5.81 15.03
N ASP A 35 0.89 -4.88 15.50
CA ASP A 35 2.24 -5.14 15.96
C ASP A 35 2.26 -5.91 17.29
N ASP A 36 3.39 -6.55 17.59
CA ASP A 36 3.59 -7.22 18.88
C ASP A 36 3.46 -6.19 20.03
N PRO A 37 2.65 -6.45 21.07
CA PRO A 37 2.51 -5.55 22.21
C PRO A 37 3.83 -5.18 22.89
N LEU A 38 4.86 -6.02 22.78
CA LEU A 38 6.20 -5.73 23.32
C LEU A 38 6.92 -4.62 22.55
N LEU A 39 6.60 -4.41 21.27
CA LEU A 39 7.17 -3.33 20.48
C LEU A 39 6.76 -1.96 21.04
N ILE A 40 5.62 -1.86 21.71
CA ILE A 40 5.16 -0.62 22.36
C ILE A 40 6.18 -0.11 23.39
N LEU A 41 6.93 -1.00 24.04
CA LEU A 41 7.92 -0.63 25.07
C LEU A 41 9.16 0.07 24.51
N VAL A 42 9.43 -0.12 23.22
CA VAL A 42 10.64 0.39 22.53
C VAL A 42 10.30 1.32 21.37
N SER A 43 9.01 1.41 21.01
CA SER A 43 8.51 2.30 19.98
C SER A 43 8.51 3.75 20.48
N PRO A 44 8.75 4.72 19.57
CA PRO A 44 8.48 6.11 19.87
C PRO A 44 6.99 6.32 20.20
N ASP A 45 6.68 7.42 20.89
CA ASP A 45 5.30 7.81 21.21
C ASP A 45 4.40 7.80 19.97
N GLU A 46 3.13 7.43 20.16
CA GLU A 46 2.16 7.39 19.08
C GLU A 46 2.03 8.77 18.41
N GLU A 47 2.20 8.79 17.09
CA GLU A 47 2.00 9.99 16.28
C GLU A 47 0.49 10.25 16.15
N GLY A 48 0.04 11.51 16.36
CA GLY A 48 -1.37 11.91 16.41
C GLY A 48 -2.16 11.83 15.09
N PHE A 49 -1.73 11.00 14.14
CA PHE A 49 -2.33 10.83 12.83
C PHE A 49 -2.43 9.33 12.50
N GLU A 50 -3.59 8.87 12.04
CA GLU A 50 -3.86 7.47 11.67
C GLU A 50 -2.81 6.89 10.70
N TYR A 51 -2.27 5.69 10.88
CA TYR A 51 -1.25 5.09 9.98
C TYR A 51 0.01 5.94 9.74
N ALA A 52 0.51 6.66 10.77
CA ALA A 52 1.67 7.53 10.60
C ALA A 52 2.94 6.79 10.15
N GLY A 53 3.19 5.61 10.71
CA GLY A 53 4.34 4.77 10.35
C GLY A 53 4.29 4.35 8.88
N GLU A 54 3.13 3.87 8.44
CA GLU A 54 2.87 3.45 7.06
C GLU A 54 3.06 4.63 6.12
N ARG A 55 2.43 5.79 6.38
CA ARG A 55 2.61 6.99 5.54
C ARG A 55 4.07 7.38 5.37
N ARG A 56 4.87 7.30 6.45
CA ARG A 56 6.31 7.57 6.36
C ARG A 56 7.02 6.55 5.47
N VAL A 57 6.69 5.27 5.60
CA VAL A 57 7.23 4.22 4.71
C VAL A 57 6.87 4.50 3.25
N MET A 58 5.61 4.86 2.96
CA MET A 58 5.19 5.23 1.61
C MET A 58 6.02 6.41 1.10
N PHE A 59 6.05 7.52 1.83
CA PHE A 59 6.77 8.72 1.44
C PHE A 59 8.26 8.45 1.17
N LEU A 60 8.91 7.65 2.01
CA LEU A 60 10.30 7.25 1.81
C LEU A 60 10.50 6.57 0.46
N ILE A 61 9.63 5.63 0.09
CA ILE A 61 9.68 4.94 -1.21
C ILE A 61 9.37 5.90 -2.37
N LEU A 62 8.38 6.80 -2.21
CA LEU A 62 8.09 7.81 -3.23
C LEU A 62 9.27 8.75 -3.47
N SER A 63 10.00 9.08 -2.41
CA SER A 63 11.14 10.00 -2.48
C SER A 63 12.41 9.36 -3.04
N SER A 64 12.52 8.02 -2.98
CA SER A 64 13.69 7.27 -3.47
C SER A 64 13.49 6.66 -4.86
N SER A 65 12.35 6.91 -5.51
CA SER A 65 11.98 6.27 -6.77
C SER A 65 11.12 7.17 -7.66
N ASP A 66 11.29 7.10 -8.99
CA ASP A 66 10.34 7.68 -9.93
C ASP A 66 9.12 6.75 -10.06
N ILE A 67 8.10 6.98 -9.23
CA ILE A 67 6.94 6.10 -9.18
C ILE A 67 6.11 6.18 -10.45
N THR A 68 5.84 5.01 -10.99
CA THR A 68 5.25 4.87 -12.32
C THR A 68 3.79 4.40 -12.26
N SER A 69 3.35 3.67 -11.22
CA SER A 69 1.95 3.21 -11.15
C SER A 69 1.51 2.69 -9.76
N PHE A 70 0.26 2.99 -9.40
CA PHE A 70 -0.47 2.38 -8.29
C PHE A 70 -1.62 1.54 -8.85
N GLN A 71 -1.72 0.27 -8.48
CA GLN A 71 -2.80 -0.62 -8.93
C GLN A 71 -3.72 -0.97 -7.76
N SER A 72 -4.96 -0.49 -7.81
CA SER A 72 -6.07 -0.90 -6.96
C SER A 72 -7.01 -1.81 -7.74
N TRP A 73 -7.24 -3.03 -7.24
CA TRP A 73 -8.16 -3.99 -7.85
C TRP A 73 -9.64 -3.66 -7.59
N ALA A 74 -9.93 -2.64 -6.77
CA ALA A 74 -11.30 -2.25 -6.45
C ALA A 74 -12.07 -1.73 -7.69
N SER A 75 -11.39 -1.15 -8.69
CA SER A 75 -12.04 -0.58 -9.87
C SER A 75 -12.33 -1.59 -11.00
N ILE A 76 -11.59 -2.71 -11.07
CA ILE A 76 -11.64 -3.62 -12.23
C ILE A 76 -12.84 -4.58 -12.18
N ARG A 77 -13.47 -4.79 -11.01
CA ARG A 77 -14.68 -5.63 -10.88
C ARG A 77 -15.97 -4.91 -11.27
N ASP A 78 -16.05 -3.58 -11.14
CA ASP A 78 -17.24 -2.81 -11.53
C ASP A 78 -17.44 -2.68 -13.05
N LEU A 79 -16.43 -3.04 -13.85
CA LEU A 79 -16.52 -3.01 -15.32
C LEU A 79 -16.94 -4.34 -15.96
N ARG A 80 -17.31 -5.36 -15.17
CA ARG A 80 -17.87 -6.65 -15.69
C ARG A 80 -19.27 -6.97 -15.20
N VAL A 81 -20.00 -5.96 -14.70
CA VAL A 81 -21.44 -6.07 -14.42
C VAL A 81 -22.18 -4.85 -14.95
N ALA A 82 -21.93 -4.46 -16.20
CA ALA A 82 -22.92 -3.68 -16.94
C ALA A 82 -24.03 -4.66 -17.37
N PRO A 83 -25.29 -4.49 -16.90
CA PRO A 83 -26.38 -5.25 -17.49
C PRO A 83 -26.47 -4.82 -18.95
N SER A 84 -26.42 -5.82 -19.82
CA SER A 84 -26.68 -5.70 -21.25
C SER A 84 -27.97 -4.92 -21.48
N PHE A 85 -27.86 -3.66 -21.91
CA PHE A 85 -28.99 -2.95 -22.50
C PHE A 85 -29.17 -3.51 -23.91
N ARG A 86 -30.12 -4.44 -23.99
CA ARG A 86 -30.64 -5.02 -25.22
C ARG A 86 -31.47 -3.94 -25.94
N HIS A 87 -31.36 -3.91 -27.26
CA HIS A 87 -32.23 -3.12 -28.13
C HIS A 87 -33.70 -3.39 -27.83
N GLU A 88 -34.47 -2.32 -27.57
CA GLU A 88 -35.85 -2.07 -28.01
C GLU A 88 -36.12 -0.56 -27.96
#